data_AF-A0A9P7DWP7-F1
#
_entry.id   AF-A0A9P7DWP7-F1
#
_cell.length_a   1.000
_cell.length_b   1.000
_cell.length_c   1.000
_cell.angle_alpha   90.00
_cell.angle_beta   90.00
_cell.angle_gamma   90.00
#
_symmetry.space_group_name_H-M   'P 1'
#
loop_
_entity.id
_entity.type
_entity.pdbx_description
1 polymer ?
#
loop_
_entity_poly.entity_id
_entity_poly.type
_entity_poly.pdbx_seq_one_letter_code
_entity_poly.pdbx_strand_id
1 'polypeptide(L)'
;MTVLPAADAPIPIFTTLKEVYGSLATAAKHAERWDELVREFETKFSHKPTYIARAPGRVNLIGEHIDYADFGVFPAAIEHDILIACAPRPAPTATAHPEGYSPGSVVAENLHTRYTRQVFWPTRRHTLGDDVPLDAVRVAPWHLDIDKSELRWESYVKAGYYGVLNHFFFPSSISPVPVPVDILVTGNVPPGSGLSSSAAMVVSSTLAFLAVNGIFDGEKAPTKGELVNIAVENERRVGVNSGGMDQSASVIALPGSALYVSFVPSLHAEPIVLPRDAVFVCANSRPKLPDRFNLGDSLVVSNKAESAKHHYNLRVAETLAAARLLSHRLNLQVDSIDGENTKRHLVTLREVLARKSGFYRDEQDAQLEDLVLLQKGLVDMLEIAMDYLLPEFGDRTDISLDEMIGKSGMGEAEFRELYLLGVDVETTNFELYLRARHVFEEALKVLKFREVCLAGGGAVFSLGNEESKLQTLGKLMNESHDSCHRQFDCSHPKVNDLVRVARSFGAVETGRGKGRIYGSRMTGAGWGGCTVSLVHRDDVEAFIMHVKKKYASYEGMSEDDLASCVFATEPGMGACGDF
;
A
#
# COMPACT_ATOMS: atom_id res chain seq x y z
N MET A 1 8.60 -24.80 20.22
CA MET A 1 8.23 -23.37 20.29
C MET A 1 7.28 -23.11 19.16
N THR A 2 6.02 -22.82 19.45
CA THR A 2 5.05 -22.33 18.46
C THR A 2 5.56 -20.98 17.95
N VAL A 3 5.84 -20.89 16.65
CA VAL A 3 6.19 -19.62 16.01
C VAL A 3 4.95 -18.74 16.05
N LEU A 4 5.02 -17.58 16.71
CA LEU A 4 3.92 -16.62 16.71
C LEU A 4 3.60 -16.19 15.26
N PRO A 5 2.33 -15.95 14.90
CA PRO A 5 1.98 -15.33 13.63
C PRO A 5 2.78 -14.04 13.41
N ALA A 6 3.15 -13.74 12.16
CA ALA A 6 4.02 -12.60 11.85
C ALA A 6 3.42 -11.25 12.28
N ALA A 7 2.09 -11.14 12.33
CA ALA A 7 1.38 -9.96 12.82
C ALA A 7 1.47 -9.81 14.36
N ASP A 8 1.55 -10.91 15.10
CA ASP A 8 1.63 -10.89 16.57
C ASP A 8 3.07 -10.72 17.07
N ALA A 9 4.05 -10.71 16.16
CA ALA A 9 5.43 -10.47 16.49
C ALA A 9 5.65 -9.01 16.94
N PRO A 10 6.62 -8.76 17.85
CA PRO A 10 7.01 -7.40 18.21
C PRO A 10 7.65 -6.68 17.02
N ILE A 11 7.62 -5.35 17.08
CA ILE A 11 8.35 -4.51 16.13
C ILE A 11 9.85 -4.70 16.40
N PRO A 12 10.66 -5.03 15.38
CA PRO A 12 12.07 -5.31 15.57
C PRO A 12 12.87 -4.03 15.87
N ILE A 13 13.82 -4.18 16.79
CA ILE A 13 14.79 -3.18 17.21
C ILE A 13 16.16 -3.73 16.81
N PHE A 14 16.90 -2.96 16.02
CA PHE A 14 18.23 -3.34 15.58
C PHE A 14 19.26 -2.39 16.14
N THR A 15 20.47 -2.89 16.37
CA THR A 15 21.61 -2.07 16.82
C THR A 15 22.70 -1.98 15.76
N THR A 16 22.53 -2.69 14.65
CA THR A 16 23.45 -2.65 13.51
C THR A 16 22.71 -2.69 12.17
N LEU A 17 23.21 -1.95 11.19
CA LEU A 17 22.66 -1.94 9.83
C LEU A 17 22.74 -3.30 9.13
N LYS A 18 23.67 -4.17 9.55
CA LYS A 18 23.79 -5.53 9.02
C LYS A 18 22.54 -6.37 9.34
N GLU A 19 21.92 -6.17 10.49
CA GLU A 19 20.69 -6.87 10.88
C GLU A 19 19.49 -6.38 10.05
N VAL A 20 19.48 -5.09 9.69
CA VAL A 20 18.42 -4.49 8.86
C VAL A 20 18.50 -4.96 7.40
N TYR A 21 19.71 -4.91 6.81
CA TYR A 21 19.91 -5.13 5.37
C TYR A 21 20.46 -6.52 5.01
N GLY A 22 20.70 -7.38 5.99
CA GLY A 22 21.07 -8.80 5.84
C GLY A 22 22.48 -9.08 5.32
N SER A 23 23.07 -8.19 4.52
CA SER A 23 24.42 -8.35 3.94
C SER A 23 25.32 -7.15 4.25
N LEU A 24 26.63 -7.40 4.39
CA LEU A 24 27.62 -6.33 4.61
C LEU A 24 27.69 -5.37 3.42
N ALA A 25 27.59 -5.90 2.20
CA ALA A 25 27.65 -5.10 0.98
C ALA A 25 26.45 -4.15 0.86
N THR A 26 25.24 -4.63 1.17
CA THR A 26 24.03 -3.81 1.18
C THR A 26 24.08 -2.81 2.34
N ALA A 27 24.43 -3.24 3.54
CA ALA A 27 24.57 -2.36 4.70
C ALA A 27 25.56 -1.21 4.47
N ALA A 28 26.71 -1.48 3.81
CA ALA A 28 27.69 -0.45 3.48
C ALA A 28 27.14 0.61 2.51
N LYS A 29 26.26 0.23 1.57
CA LYS A 29 25.59 1.19 0.67
C LYS A 29 24.62 2.10 1.41
N HIS A 30 24.00 1.61 2.48
CA HIS A 30 23.05 2.39 3.27
C HIS A 30 23.73 3.21 4.38
N ALA A 31 24.90 2.80 4.87
CA ALA A 31 25.60 3.45 5.98
C ALA A 31 25.81 4.96 5.77
N GLU A 32 26.22 5.37 4.56
CA GLU A 32 26.41 6.79 4.22
C GLU A 32 25.16 7.63 4.45
N ARG A 33 23.98 7.10 4.06
CA ARG A 33 22.69 7.80 4.23
C ARG A 33 22.27 7.89 5.69
N TRP A 34 22.56 6.87 6.50
CA TRP A 34 22.26 6.87 7.94
C TRP A 34 23.19 7.84 8.69
N ASP A 35 24.49 7.83 8.37
CA ASP A 35 25.47 8.75 8.95
C ASP A 35 25.19 10.21 8.58
N GLU A 36 24.83 10.47 7.32
CA GLU A 36 24.39 11.79 6.86
C GLU A 36 23.16 12.26 7.64
N LEU A 37 22.14 11.40 7.80
CA LEU A 37 20.94 11.74 8.55
C LEU A 37 21.26 12.16 10.00
N VAL A 38 22.13 11.44 10.69
CA VAL A 38 22.55 11.77 12.07
C VAL A 38 23.31 13.10 12.10
N ARG A 39 24.27 13.30 11.18
CA ARG A 39 25.07 14.52 11.10
C ARG A 39 24.21 15.75 10.82
N GLU A 40 23.28 15.66 9.87
CA GLU A 40 22.37 16.75 9.52
C GLU A 40 21.35 17.02 10.64
N PHE A 41 20.92 15.99 11.37
CA PHE A 41 20.09 16.17 12.57
C PHE A 41 20.85 16.99 13.62
N GLU A 42 22.08 16.60 13.95
CA GLU A 42 22.93 17.32 14.90
C GLU A 42 23.16 18.78 14.46
N THR A 43 23.37 18.99 13.17
CA THR A 43 23.58 20.33 12.59
C THR A 43 22.33 21.22 12.72
N LYS A 44 21.14 20.66 12.46
CA LYS A 44 19.87 21.41 12.45
C LYS A 44 19.33 21.68 13.85
N PHE A 45 19.44 20.70 14.76
CA PHE A 45 18.82 20.76 16.09
C PHE A 45 19.82 21.01 17.22
N SER A 46 21.14 21.01 16.94
CA SER A 46 22.20 21.21 17.95
C SER A 46 22.24 20.15 19.05
N HIS A 47 21.66 18.98 18.81
CA HIS A 47 21.79 17.79 19.65
C HIS A 47 21.65 16.52 18.81
N LYS A 48 22.09 15.38 19.35
CA LYS A 48 22.01 14.09 18.65
C LYS A 48 20.56 13.60 18.56
N PRO A 49 20.18 12.86 17.51
CA PRO A 49 18.97 12.07 17.54
C PRO A 49 19.08 10.98 18.62
N THR A 50 17.95 10.60 19.20
CA THR A 50 17.88 9.49 20.16
C THR A 50 17.52 8.20 19.45
N TYR A 51 16.70 8.28 18.41
CA TYR A 51 16.16 7.13 17.70
C TYR A 51 16.12 7.39 16.20
N ILE A 52 16.22 6.32 15.40
CA ILE A 52 15.92 6.36 13.96
C ILE A 52 14.84 5.33 13.65
N ALA A 53 13.68 5.80 13.20
CA ALA A 53 12.62 4.94 12.70
C ALA A 53 12.78 4.71 11.20
N ARG A 54 12.62 3.46 10.76
CA ARG A 54 12.64 3.06 9.35
C ARG A 54 11.34 2.37 8.97
N ALA A 55 10.78 2.74 7.83
CA ALA A 55 9.73 1.95 7.18
C ALA A 55 9.95 1.90 5.67
N PRO A 56 9.96 0.70 5.05
CA PRO A 56 10.12 0.55 3.61
C PRO A 56 8.86 0.95 2.85
N GLY A 57 9.05 1.39 1.60
CA GLY A 57 7.98 1.35 0.61
C GLY A 57 7.63 -0.09 0.23
N ARG A 58 6.76 -0.26 -0.77
CA ARG A 58 6.37 -1.60 -1.22
C ARG A 58 6.04 -1.63 -2.70
N VAL A 59 6.20 -2.80 -3.29
CA VAL A 59 5.73 -3.11 -4.64
C VAL A 59 4.66 -4.20 -4.56
N ASN A 60 3.59 -4.08 -5.33
CA ASN A 60 2.60 -5.14 -5.43
C ASN A 60 3.00 -6.09 -6.57
N LEU A 61 3.39 -7.33 -6.24
CA LEU A 61 3.92 -8.26 -7.24
C LEU A 61 2.82 -8.81 -8.15
N ILE A 62 1.61 -9.00 -7.61
CA ILE A 62 0.40 -9.42 -8.33
C ILE A 62 -0.84 -9.17 -7.46
N GLY A 63 -2.01 -8.94 -8.07
CA GLY A 63 -3.21 -8.60 -7.32
C GLY A 63 -3.54 -7.11 -7.32
N GLU A 64 -3.54 -6.45 -8.48
CA GLU A 64 -3.98 -5.04 -8.53
C GLU A 64 -5.49 -4.93 -8.61
N HIS A 65 -6.04 -3.89 -7.98
CA HIS A 65 -7.46 -3.55 -8.07
C HIS A 65 -8.44 -4.64 -7.58
N ILE A 66 -7.98 -5.47 -6.64
CA ILE A 66 -8.79 -6.53 -6.02
C ILE A 66 -8.87 -6.41 -4.49
N ASP A 67 -8.08 -5.52 -3.89
CA ASP A 67 -8.03 -5.29 -2.44
C ASP A 67 -9.32 -4.68 -1.90
N TYR A 68 -9.86 -3.65 -2.57
CA TYR A 68 -11.18 -3.09 -2.23
C TYR A 68 -12.36 -3.98 -2.66
N ALA A 69 -12.08 -5.07 -3.38
CA ALA A 69 -13.04 -6.14 -3.63
C ALA A 69 -12.89 -7.29 -2.61
N ASP A 70 -12.10 -7.07 -1.54
CA ASP A 70 -11.81 -7.97 -0.42
C ASP A 70 -11.06 -9.26 -0.78
N PHE A 71 -10.39 -9.31 -1.93
CA PHE A 71 -9.53 -10.44 -2.31
C PHE A 71 -8.09 -10.25 -1.84
N GLY A 72 -7.41 -11.36 -1.59
CA GLY A 72 -6.02 -11.33 -1.18
C GLY A 72 -5.07 -10.81 -2.26
N VAL A 73 -4.01 -10.15 -1.84
CA VAL A 73 -2.98 -9.51 -2.69
C VAL A 73 -1.58 -9.99 -2.30
N PHE A 74 -0.58 -9.73 -3.15
CA PHE A 74 0.78 -10.29 -2.98
C PHE A 74 1.90 -9.23 -3.06
N PRO A 75 1.95 -8.25 -2.13
CA PRO A 75 3.01 -7.25 -2.10
C PRO A 75 4.35 -7.76 -1.53
N ALA A 76 5.41 -7.00 -1.77
CA ALA A 76 6.72 -7.15 -1.13
C ALA A 76 7.25 -5.77 -0.70
N ALA A 77 7.89 -5.70 0.46
CA ALA A 77 8.64 -4.51 0.87
C ALA A 77 9.84 -4.32 -0.05
N ILE A 78 10.11 -3.07 -0.45
CA ILE A 78 11.31 -2.74 -1.23
C ILE A 78 12.42 -2.24 -0.30
N GLU A 79 13.66 -2.22 -0.79
CA GLU A 79 14.81 -1.69 -0.04
C GLU A 79 14.73 -0.17 0.16
N HIS A 80 14.02 0.52 -0.72
CA HIS A 80 13.78 1.96 -0.58
C HIS A 80 12.81 2.22 0.58
N ASP A 81 13.11 3.21 1.40
CA ASP A 81 12.47 3.43 2.69
C ASP A 81 12.40 4.93 3.05
N ILE A 82 11.62 5.19 4.11
CA ILE A 82 11.60 6.45 4.83
C ILE A 82 12.33 6.25 6.16
N LEU A 83 13.33 7.11 6.41
CA LEU A 83 14.06 7.20 7.66
C LEU A 83 13.65 8.49 8.38
N ILE A 84 13.38 8.38 9.68
CA ILE A 84 13.06 9.52 10.55
C ILE A 84 13.99 9.45 11.76
N ALA A 85 14.96 10.36 11.81
CA ALA A 85 15.74 10.60 13.01
C ALA A 85 14.94 11.51 13.95
N CYS A 86 14.87 11.16 15.22
CA CYS A 86 14.03 11.87 16.19
C CYS A 86 14.64 11.87 17.59
N ALA A 87 14.31 12.90 18.36
CA ALA A 87 14.69 13.01 19.76
C ALA A 87 13.67 13.89 20.52
N PRO A 88 13.47 13.63 21.83
CA PRO A 88 12.80 14.58 22.69
C PRO A 88 13.54 15.93 22.64
N ARG A 89 12.82 17.03 22.42
CA ARG A 89 13.42 18.36 22.40
C ARG A 89 13.88 18.72 23.81
N PRO A 90 15.14 19.12 24.01
CA PRO A 90 15.64 19.56 25.31
C PRO A 90 14.81 20.73 25.88
N ALA A 91 14.63 20.75 27.20
CA ALA A 91 13.92 21.85 27.85
C ALA A 91 14.67 23.18 27.64
N PRO A 92 13.96 24.27 27.33
CA PRO A 92 14.59 25.57 27.16
C PRO A 92 15.28 26.00 28.46
N THR A 93 16.52 26.51 28.35
CA THR A 93 17.18 27.18 29.46
C THR A 93 16.35 28.40 29.90
N ALA A 94 16.10 28.52 31.20
CA ALA A 94 15.01 29.25 31.88
C ALA A 94 14.85 30.78 31.65
N THR A 95 14.97 31.33 30.44
CA THR A 95 14.83 32.80 30.21
C THR A 95 13.88 33.22 29.09
N ALA A 96 13.10 32.31 28.51
CA ALA A 96 11.97 32.67 27.65
C ALA A 96 10.89 31.59 27.77
N HIS A 97 9.62 31.98 27.92
CA HIS A 97 8.52 31.10 27.54
C HIS A 97 8.58 31.00 26.01
N PRO A 98 9.09 29.92 25.40
CA PRO A 98 9.29 29.92 23.97
C PRO A 98 7.95 29.63 23.31
N GLU A 99 7.52 30.49 22.40
CA GLU A 99 6.54 30.10 21.39
C GLU A 99 6.98 28.76 20.79
N GLY A 100 6.12 27.73 20.87
CA GLY A 100 6.40 26.41 20.31
C GLY A 100 6.95 25.34 21.26
N TYR A 101 7.06 25.58 22.59
CA TYR A 101 7.32 24.53 23.59
C TYR A 101 6.02 24.12 24.32
N SER A 102 5.09 23.53 23.56
CA SER A 102 3.84 22.96 24.09
C SER A 102 4.00 21.44 24.30
N PRO A 103 3.26 20.80 25.22
CA PRO A 103 3.21 19.33 25.30
C PRO A 103 2.93 18.73 23.93
N GLY A 104 3.80 17.83 23.49
CA GLY A 104 3.70 17.19 22.17
C GLY A 104 4.03 18.09 20.97
N SER A 105 4.60 19.28 21.16
CA SER A 105 5.00 20.13 20.04
C SER A 105 6.10 19.50 19.18
N VAL A 106 5.96 19.58 17.87
CA VAL A 106 6.87 18.97 16.90
C VAL A 106 7.49 20.04 16.02
N VAL A 107 8.82 19.98 15.86
CA VAL A 107 9.54 20.66 14.79
C VAL A 107 9.97 19.58 13.80
N ALA A 108 9.45 19.66 12.58
CA ALA A 108 9.70 18.69 11.53
C ALA A 108 10.50 19.33 10.38
N GLU A 109 11.65 18.74 10.08
CA GLU A 109 12.48 19.09 8.94
C GLU A 109 12.65 17.91 7.99
N ASN A 110 13.08 18.21 6.76
CA ASN A 110 13.35 17.21 5.73
C ASN A 110 14.71 17.49 5.09
N LEU A 111 15.46 16.45 4.74
CA LEU A 111 16.72 16.59 4.00
C LEU A 111 16.50 17.05 2.56
N HIS A 112 15.36 16.70 1.96
CA HIS A 112 15.01 17.17 0.63
C HIS A 112 14.48 18.61 0.71
N THR A 113 15.22 19.55 0.12
CA THR A 113 14.96 20.99 0.19
C THR A 113 13.61 21.43 -0.36
N ARG A 114 12.96 20.60 -1.19
CA ARG A 114 11.59 20.84 -1.69
C ARG A 114 10.52 20.80 -0.59
N TYR A 115 10.80 20.12 0.53
CA TYR A 115 9.89 20.02 1.66
C TYR A 115 10.32 21.01 2.74
N THR A 116 9.51 22.04 2.94
CA THR A 116 9.81 23.12 3.89
C THR A 116 9.65 22.67 5.34
N ARG A 117 10.43 23.27 6.24
CA ARG A 117 10.32 23.10 7.70
C ARG A 117 8.90 23.38 8.19
N GLN A 118 8.42 22.58 9.13
CA GLN A 118 7.10 22.69 9.74
C GLN A 118 7.19 22.67 11.26
N VAL A 119 6.29 23.41 11.91
CA VAL A 119 6.13 23.41 13.38
C VAL A 119 4.65 23.27 13.69
N PHE A 120 4.29 22.29 14.52
CA PHE A 120 2.89 22.04 14.89
C PHE A 120 2.80 21.45 16.30
N TRP A 121 1.62 21.53 16.91
CA TRP A 121 1.38 20.97 18.23
C TRP A 121 -0.06 20.43 18.33
N PRO A 122 -0.27 19.35 19.08
CA PRO A 122 -1.61 18.82 19.31
C PRO A 122 -2.36 19.71 20.29
N THR A 123 -3.67 19.81 20.11
CA THR A 123 -4.58 20.52 21.01
C THR A 123 -5.58 19.55 21.61
N ARG A 124 -6.17 19.91 22.75
CA ARG A 124 -7.35 19.22 23.29
C ARG A 124 -8.53 20.17 23.12
N ARG A 125 -9.48 19.85 22.24
CA ARG A 125 -10.67 20.69 22.03
C ARG A 125 -11.64 20.48 23.19
N HIS A 126 -11.67 21.38 24.17
CA HIS A 126 -12.71 21.34 25.19
C HIS A 126 -14.08 21.64 24.55
N THR A 127 -14.97 20.66 24.47
CA THR A 127 -16.40 20.92 24.26
C THR A 127 -17.03 21.21 25.62
N LEU A 128 -17.18 22.48 25.98
CA LEU A 128 -18.07 22.88 27.07
C LEU A 128 -18.84 24.13 26.66
N GLY A 129 -20.17 24.07 26.78
CA GLY A 129 -20.97 25.20 27.24
C GLY A 129 -20.93 25.23 28.77
N ASP A 130 -21.13 26.41 29.36
CA ASP A 130 -20.70 26.79 30.71
C ASP A 130 -21.35 26.05 31.93
N ASP A 131 -22.14 24.98 31.74
CA ASP A 131 -23.00 24.41 32.79
C ASP A 131 -22.77 22.92 33.14
N VAL A 132 -21.58 22.33 32.93
CA VAL A 132 -21.35 20.89 33.21
C VAL A 132 -20.49 20.66 34.48
N PRO A 133 -20.94 19.82 35.44
CA PRO A 133 -20.19 19.44 36.65
C PRO A 133 -18.80 18.82 36.38
N LEU A 134 -17.85 19.05 37.28
CA LEU A 134 -16.44 18.61 37.21
C LEU A 134 -16.24 17.09 37.10
N ASP A 135 -17.22 16.30 37.54
CA ASP A 135 -17.29 14.84 37.47
C ASP A 135 -17.87 14.31 36.14
N ALA A 136 -18.43 15.18 35.31
CA ALA A 136 -18.98 14.88 33.99
C ALA A 136 -18.12 15.40 32.82
N VAL A 137 -16.85 15.75 33.08
CA VAL A 137 -15.91 16.20 32.05
C VAL A 137 -15.52 15.01 31.16
N ARG A 138 -16.23 14.82 30.05
CA ARG A 138 -15.72 14.02 28.93
C ARG A 138 -14.48 14.73 28.40
N VAL A 139 -13.31 14.28 28.84
CA VAL A 139 -12.05 14.88 28.39
C VAL A 139 -11.88 14.58 26.90
N ALA A 140 -11.70 15.64 26.13
CA ALA A 140 -11.66 15.55 24.68
C ALA A 140 -10.41 14.81 24.17
N PRO A 141 -10.54 14.08 23.05
CA PRO A 141 -9.40 13.45 22.39
C PRO A 141 -8.38 14.49 21.91
N TRP A 142 -7.16 14.04 21.67
CA TRP A 142 -6.12 14.88 21.08
C TRP A 142 -6.47 15.18 19.62
N HIS A 143 -6.29 16.44 19.24
CA HIS A 143 -6.58 16.95 17.92
C HIS A 143 -5.33 17.54 17.26
N LEU A 144 -5.06 17.16 16.02
CA LEU A 144 -4.09 17.79 15.13
C LEU A 144 -4.81 18.19 13.84
N ASP A 145 -4.63 19.45 13.42
CA ASP A 145 -5.19 19.91 12.15
C ASP A 145 -4.40 19.32 10.97
N ILE A 146 -5.08 18.44 10.24
CA ILE A 146 -4.65 17.86 8.98
C ILE A 146 -5.52 18.45 7.88
N ASP A 147 -4.90 19.25 7.02
CA ASP A 147 -5.54 19.76 5.83
C ASP A 147 -5.68 18.62 4.81
N LYS A 148 -6.92 18.30 4.45
CA LYS A 148 -7.27 17.25 3.47
C LYS A 148 -7.41 17.82 2.05
N SER A 149 -7.42 19.14 1.90
CA SER A 149 -7.57 19.81 0.60
C SER A 149 -6.26 19.91 -0.17
N GLU A 150 -5.13 19.84 0.52
CA GLU A 150 -3.79 19.89 -0.08
C GLU A 150 -2.94 18.70 0.38
N LEU A 151 -2.25 18.06 -0.57
CA LEU A 151 -1.31 16.97 -0.28
C LEU A 151 0.02 17.52 0.26
N ARG A 152 0.08 17.78 1.56
CA ARG A 152 1.28 18.25 2.24
C ARG A 152 2.05 17.13 2.92
N TRP A 153 3.39 17.17 2.85
CA TRP A 153 4.23 16.09 3.37
C TRP A 153 4.09 15.91 4.89
N GLU A 154 3.92 17.01 5.63
CA GLU A 154 3.74 16.99 7.07
C GLU A 154 2.36 16.45 7.50
N SER A 155 1.37 16.41 6.60
CA SER A 155 0.07 15.78 6.91
C SER A 155 0.25 14.30 7.23
N TYR A 156 1.18 13.60 6.57
CA TYR A 156 1.51 12.20 6.86
C TYR A 156 2.23 12.03 8.20
N VAL A 157 3.10 12.98 8.57
CA VAL A 157 3.73 13.02 9.91
C VAL A 157 2.68 13.21 10.99
N LYS A 158 1.82 14.22 10.82
CA LYS A 158 0.73 14.54 11.74
C LYS A 158 -0.23 13.36 11.89
N ALA A 159 -0.53 12.66 10.81
CA ALA A 159 -1.38 11.47 10.84
C ALA A 159 -0.77 10.35 11.69
N GLY A 160 0.51 10.03 11.48
CA GLY A 160 1.22 9.07 12.33
C GLY A 160 1.20 9.47 13.80
N TYR A 161 1.42 10.75 14.09
CA TYR A 161 1.37 11.26 15.46
C TYR A 161 -0.02 11.20 16.09
N TYR A 162 -1.05 11.56 15.33
CA TYR A 162 -2.44 11.56 15.77
C TYR A 162 -2.86 10.18 16.28
N GLY A 163 -2.44 9.12 15.58
CA GLY A 163 -2.68 7.74 16.02
C GLY A 163 -2.03 7.45 17.37
N VAL A 164 -0.75 7.81 17.55
CA VAL A 164 -0.04 7.60 18.83
C VAL A 164 -0.72 8.37 19.97
N LEU A 165 -1.10 9.62 19.73
CA LEU A 165 -1.78 10.45 20.74
C LEU A 165 -3.08 9.82 21.24
N ASN A 166 -3.92 9.32 20.34
CA ASN A 166 -5.24 8.81 20.71
C ASN A 166 -5.24 7.35 21.17
N HIS A 167 -4.17 6.59 20.94
CA HIS A 167 -4.01 5.22 21.43
C HIS A 167 -3.23 5.12 22.75
N PHE A 168 -2.35 6.08 23.06
CA PHE A 168 -1.43 5.95 24.20
C PHE A 168 -1.49 7.09 25.20
N PHE A 169 -2.08 8.24 24.84
CA PHE A 169 -2.16 9.42 25.70
C PHE A 169 -3.59 9.71 26.13
N PHE A 170 -4.20 8.74 26.83
CA PHE A 170 -5.57 8.85 27.33
C PHE A 170 -5.73 9.96 28.36
N PRO A 171 -6.92 10.56 28.47
CA PRO A 171 -7.11 11.64 29.40
C PRO A 171 -7.38 11.11 30.82
N SER A 172 -6.36 11.21 31.67
CA SER A 172 -6.51 11.13 33.12
C SER A 172 -5.61 12.17 33.78
N SER A 173 -5.92 12.58 35.01
CA SER A 173 -5.12 13.53 35.80
C SER A 173 -3.71 13.02 36.13
N ILE A 174 -3.42 11.74 35.84
CA ILE A 174 -2.17 11.04 36.15
C ILE A 174 -1.50 10.55 34.84
N SER A 175 -2.13 10.74 33.68
CA SER A 175 -1.59 10.26 32.41
C SER A 175 -0.34 11.06 32.01
N PRO A 176 0.70 10.40 31.49
CA PRO A 176 1.83 11.10 30.89
C PRO A 176 1.32 12.01 29.76
N VAL A 177 1.99 13.15 29.56
CA VAL A 177 1.78 14.01 28.40
C VAL A 177 2.86 13.72 27.37
N PRO A 178 2.56 13.86 26.06
CA PRO A 178 3.56 13.62 25.04
C PRO A 178 4.70 14.64 25.17
N VAL A 179 5.94 14.18 24.94
CA VAL A 179 7.10 15.06 24.97
C VAL A 179 7.16 15.94 23.71
N PRO A 180 7.69 17.17 23.79
CA PRO A 180 8.11 17.91 22.59
C PRO A 180 9.15 17.14 21.80
N VAL A 181 9.09 17.17 20.47
CA VAL A 181 9.91 16.32 19.58
C VAL A 181 10.55 17.14 18.46
N ASP A 182 11.81 16.87 18.18
CA ASP A 182 12.47 17.30 16.95
C ASP A 182 12.65 16.10 16.03
N ILE A 183 12.24 16.23 14.77
CA ILE A 183 12.33 15.16 13.77
C ILE A 183 13.00 15.65 12.48
N LEU A 184 13.84 14.80 11.91
CA LEU A 184 14.42 14.96 10.58
C LEU A 184 14.06 13.78 9.70
N VAL A 185 13.42 14.06 8.57
CA VAL A 185 12.96 13.05 7.62
C VAL A 185 13.87 12.98 6.40
N THR A 186 14.15 11.77 5.94
CA THR A 186 14.71 11.51 4.61
C THR A 186 14.10 10.26 3.98
N GLY A 187 13.89 10.29 2.67
CA GLY A 187 13.24 9.19 1.94
C GLY A 187 13.84 9.03 0.55
N ASN A 188 14.01 7.79 0.11
CA ASN A 188 14.36 7.48 -1.28
C ASN A 188 13.22 6.77 -2.04
N VAL A 189 12.13 6.37 -1.38
CA VAL A 189 10.93 5.85 -2.08
C VAL A 189 10.43 6.91 -3.07
N PRO A 190 10.38 6.64 -4.38
CA PRO A 190 9.95 7.63 -5.36
C PRO A 190 8.51 8.07 -5.05
N PRO A 191 8.25 9.37 -4.76
CA PRO A 191 6.90 9.85 -4.46
C PRO A 191 5.95 9.59 -5.63
N GLY A 192 4.65 9.41 -5.40
CA GLY A 192 3.65 9.35 -6.49
C GLY A 192 3.81 8.21 -7.51
N SER A 193 4.73 7.28 -7.27
CA SER A 193 5.18 6.27 -8.22
C SER A 193 4.43 4.93 -8.13
N GLY A 194 3.46 4.83 -7.21
CA GLY A 194 2.79 3.58 -6.89
C GLY A 194 3.58 2.66 -5.95
N LEU A 195 4.68 3.12 -5.35
CA LEU A 195 5.53 2.36 -4.41
C LEU A 195 5.26 2.64 -2.91
N SER A 196 4.13 3.30 -2.61
CA SER A 196 3.63 3.59 -1.25
C SER A 196 4.56 4.38 -0.33
N SER A 197 5.12 5.47 -0.85
CA SER A 197 5.82 6.45 -0.02
C SER A 197 4.95 7.03 1.10
N SER A 198 3.63 7.15 0.90
CA SER A 198 2.68 7.65 1.91
C SER A 198 2.57 6.71 3.11
N ALA A 199 2.31 5.42 2.86
CA ALA A 199 2.22 4.41 3.90
C ALA A 199 3.54 4.29 4.68
N ALA A 200 4.68 4.26 3.97
CA ALA A 200 6.00 4.25 4.59
C ALA A 200 6.23 5.47 5.49
N MET A 201 5.81 6.66 5.04
CA MET A 201 5.89 7.90 5.83
C MET A 201 5.02 7.82 7.10
N VAL A 202 3.77 7.33 6.99
CA VAL A 202 2.85 7.18 8.13
C VAL A 202 3.37 6.15 9.14
N VAL A 203 3.84 4.99 8.66
CA VAL A 203 4.40 3.92 9.50
C VAL A 203 5.67 4.41 10.22
N SER A 204 6.62 4.99 9.49
CA SER A 204 7.86 5.51 10.08
C SER A 204 7.59 6.65 11.07
N SER A 205 6.63 7.53 10.78
CA SER A 205 6.23 8.60 11.72
C SER A 205 5.60 8.02 12.98
N THR A 206 4.70 7.04 12.84
CA THR A 206 4.07 6.36 13.99
C THR A 206 5.14 5.73 14.87
N LEU A 207 6.11 5.03 14.28
CA LEU A 207 7.26 4.45 14.99
C LEU A 207 8.10 5.52 15.71
N ALA A 208 8.45 6.62 15.04
CA ALA A 208 9.23 7.69 15.65
C ALA A 208 8.53 8.27 16.89
N PHE A 209 7.21 8.49 16.83
CA PHE A 209 6.46 9.01 17.97
C PHE A 209 6.27 7.99 19.10
N LEU A 210 6.17 6.70 18.80
CA LEU A 210 6.24 5.66 19.83
C LEU A 210 7.63 5.68 20.53
N ALA A 211 8.70 5.99 19.79
CA ALA A 211 10.10 5.89 20.26
C ALA A 211 10.41 6.98 21.25
N VAL A 212 10.24 8.22 20.81
CA VAL A 212 10.54 9.42 21.62
C VAL A 212 9.68 9.51 22.88
N ASN A 213 8.56 8.79 22.94
CA ASN A 213 7.69 8.73 24.11
C ASN A 213 7.89 7.46 24.96
N GLY A 214 8.87 6.59 24.64
CA GLY A 214 9.22 5.41 25.44
C GLY A 214 8.16 4.31 25.44
N ILE A 215 7.44 4.11 24.33
CA ILE A 215 6.31 3.16 24.25
C ILE A 215 6.75 1.77 23.71
N PHE A 216 8.05 1.53 23.44
CA PHE A 216 8.53 0.27 22.81
C PHE A 216 8.93 -0.89 23.74
N ASP A 217 9.32 -0.63 24.99
CA ASP A 217 10.04 -1.64 25.80
C ASP A 217 9.18 -2.31 26.89
N GLY A 218 7.87 -2.43 26.70
CA GLY A 218 6.99 -3.02 27.73
C GLY A 218 5.66 -3.57 27.22
N GLU A 219 4.77 -3.95 28.14
CA GLU A 219 3.43 -4.52 27.85
C GLU A 219 2.54 -3.62 26.98
N LYS A 220 2.92 -2.35 26.80
CA LYS A 220 2.22 -1.36 25.97
C LYS A 220 2.76 -1.26 24.55
N ALA A 221 3.84 -1.96 24.23
CA ALA A 221 4.43 -1.92 22.91
C ALA A 221 3.50 -2.61 21.90
N PRO A 222 3.14 -1.93 20.80
CA PRO A 222 2.24 -2.53 19.83
C PRO A 222 2.92 -3.69 19.10
N THR A 223 2.15 -4.73 18.80
CA THR A 223 2.53 -5.75 17.83
C THR A 223 2.63 -5.17 16.42
N LYS A 224 3.23 -5.91 15.49
CA LYS A 224 3.24 -5.53 14.08
C LYS A 224 1.82 -5.32 13.53
N GLY A 225 0.87 -6.18 13.87
CA GLY A 225 -0.54 -6.07 13.45
C GLY A 225 -1.24 -4.83 14.02
N GLU A 226 -1.00 -4.51 15.28
CA GLU A 226 -1.53 -3.28 15.90
C GLU A 226 -0.95 -2.03 15.24
N LEU A 227 0.35 -2.02 14.92
CA LEU A 227 0.97 -0.92 14.17
C LEU A 227 0.35 -0.75 12.78
N VAL A 228 0.05 -1.86 12.09
CA VAL A 228 -0.65 -1.81 10.80
C VAL A 228 -2.03 -1.19 10.95
N ASN A 229 -2.82 -1.62 11.94
CA ASN A 229 -4.16 -1.07 12.17
C ASN A 229 -4.11 0.44 12.46
N ILE A 230 -3.20 0.87 13.34
CA ILE A 230 -2.99 2.30 13.64
C ILE A 230 -2.62 3.06 12.36
N ALA A 231 -1.70 2.54 11.54
CA ALA A 231 -1.27 3.18 10.30
C ALA A 231 -2.39 3.27 9.26
N VAL A 232 -3.22 2.23 9.10
CA VAL A 232 -4.38 2.22 8.20
C VAL A 232 -5.39 3.29 8.59
N GLU A 233 -5.72 3.38 9.88
CA GLU A 233 -6.62 4.42 10.35
C GLU A 233 -6.04 5.83 10.14
N ASN A 234 -4.75 6.00 10.38
CA ASN A 234 -4.05 7.28 10.23
C ASN A 234 -4.02 7.75 8.77
N GLU A 235 -3.79 6.86 7.81
CA GLU A 235 -3.75 7.24 6.40
C GLU A 235 -5.14 7.68 5.88
N ARG A 236 -6.23 7.13 6.43
CA ARG A 236 -7.59 7.64 6.14
C ARG A 236 -7.78 9.09 6.60
N ARG A 237 -7.06 9.53 7.62
CA ARG A 237 -7.13 10.91 8.14
C ARG A 237 -6.48 11.94 7.20
N VAL A 238 -5.57 11.53 6.33
CA VAL A 238 -5.01 12.42 5.27
C VAL A 238 -5.86 12.43 3.99
N GLY A 239 -7.01 11.75 3.98
CA GLY A 239 -7.90 11.68 2.81
C GLY A 239 -7.61 10.51 1.86
N VAL A 240 -6.77 9.55 2.25
CA VAL A 240 -6.44 8.38 1.44
C VAL A 240 -7.19 7.15 1.97
N ASN A 241 -8.17 6.66 1.21
CA ASN A 241 -8.94 5.46 1.57
C ASN A 241 -8.15 4.17 1.24
N SER A 242 -7.14 3.84 2.04
CA SER A 242 -6.33 2.62 1.88
C SER A 242 -6.97 1.37 2.52
N GLY A 243 -6.83 0.21 1.86
CA GLY A 243 -7.34 -1.10 2.31
C GLY A 243 -6.46 -1.90 3.28
N GLY A 244 -5.21 -1.47 3.53
CA GLY A 244 -4.29 -2.12 4.48
C GLY A 244 -3.11 -2.87 3.88
N MET A 245 -3.10 -3.08 2.55
CA MET A 245 -2.01 -3.75 1.83
C MET A 245 -0.66 -3.06 2.07
N ASP A 246 -0.61 -1.74 1.87
CA ASP A 246 0.62 -0.96 1.85
C ASP A 246 1.31 -0.97 3.22
N GLN A 247 0.51 -0.76 4.28
CA GLN A 247 0.96 -0.74 5.66
C GLN A 247 1.38 -2.15 6.11
N SER A 248 0.61 -3.18 5.73
CA SER A 248 0.96 -4.58 6.02
C SER A 248 2.31 -4.95 5.42
N ALA A 249 2.54 -4.63 4.14
CA ALA A 249 3.81 -4.87 3.48
C ALA A 249 4.95 -4.07 4.12
N SER A 250 4.70 -2.81 4.49
CA SER A 250 5.70 -1.96 5.13
C SER A 250 6.12 -2.46 6.52
N VAL A 251 5.21 -3.07 7.29
CA VAL A 251 5.46 -3.47 8.69
C VAL A 251 5.84 -4.95 8.83
N ILE A 252 5.12 -5.86 8.16
CA ILE A 252 5.17 -7.30 8.45
C ILE A 252 6.26 -8.01 7.65
N ALA A 253 6.69 -7.45 6.51
CA ALA A 253 7.62 -8.09 5.59
C ALA A 253 8.90 -8.63 6.26
N LEU A 254 9.36 -9.78 5.77
CA LEU A 254 10.62 -10.41 6.14
C LEU A 254 11.58 -10.45 4.93
N PRO A 255 12.90 -10.38 5.14
CA PRO A 255 13.87 -10.46 4.05
C PRO A 255 13.68 -11.70 3.17
N GLY A 256 13.75 -11.51 1.85
CA GLY A 256 13.61 -12.59 0.87
C GLY A 256 12.18 -13.16 0.74
N SER A 257 11.19 -12.53 1.38
CA SER A 257 9.78 -12.94 1.29
C SER A 257 8.89 -11.83 0.73
N ALA A 258 7.89 -12.23 -0.04
CA ALA A 258 6.70 -11.41 -0.27
C ALA A 258 5.68 -11.68 0.84
N LEU A 259 4.56 -10.97 0.82
CA LEU A 259 3.51 -11.07 1.81
C LEU A 259 2.20 -11.42 1.10
N TYR A 260 1.58 -12.55 1.44
CA TYR A 260 0.18 -12.77 1.09
C TYR A 260 -0.68 -12.03 2.11
N VAL A 261 -1.40 -11.01 1.66
CA VAL A 261 -2.29 -10.20 2.52
C VAL A 261 -3.73 -10.54 2.17
N SER A 262 -4.50 -11.02 3.14
CA SER A 262 -5.96 -11.21 3.05
C SER A 262 -6.67 -10.22 3.96
N PHE A 263 -7.87 -9.79 3.58
CA PHE A 263 -8.66 -8.80 4.33
C PHE A 263 -9.86 -9.41 5.06
N VAL A 264 -10.26 -10.62 4.67
CA VAL A 264 -11.47 -11.30 5.15
C VAL A 264 -11.09 -12.65 5.75
N PRO A 265 -11.65 -13.04 6.92
CA PRO A 265 -12.61 -12.29 7.75
C PRO A 265 -11.99 -11.10 8.51
N SER A 266 -10.66 -11.08 8.61
CA SER A 266 -9.87 -10.05 9.23
C SER A 266 -8.55 -9.90 8.47
N LEU A 267 -7.85 -8.79 8.69
CA LEU A 267 -6.55 -8.56 8.08
C LEU A 267 -5.57 -9.65 8.52
N HIS A 268 -5.14 -10.48 7.58
CA HIS A 268 -4.15 -11.53 7.77
C HIS A 268 -2.99 -11.32 6.80
N ALA A 269 -1.77 -11.51 7.27
CA ALA A 269 -0.57 -11.31 6.48
C ALA A 269 0.43 -12.45 6.73
N GLU A 270 0.73 -13.20 5.68
CA GLU A 270 1.60 -14.37 5.71
C GLU A 270 2.85 -14.13 4.87
N PRO A 271 4.06 -14.11 5.46
CA PRO A 271 5.30 -14.04 4.71
C PRO A 271 5.52 -15.31 3.88
N ILE A 272 5.72 -15.16 2.57
CA ILE A 272 5.97 -16.24 1.61
C ILE A 272 7.35 -16.06 0.97
N VAL A 273 8.24 -17.01 1.21
CA VAL A 273 9.61 -16.99 0.66
C VAL A 273 9.57 -17.07 -0.86
N LEU A 274 10.31 -16.20 -1.53
CA LEU A 274 10.43 -16.16 -2.98
C LEU A 274 11.58 -17.06 -3.47
N PRO A 275 11.58 -17.46 -4.76
CA PRO A 275 12.73 -18.14 -5.37
C PRO A 275 14.02 -17.32 -5.19
N ARG A 276 15.14 -17.99 -4.90
CA ARG A 276 16.44 -17.38 -4.54
C ARG A 276 17.01 -16.45 -5.62
N ASP A 277 16.79 -16.82 -6.88
CA ASP A 277 17.28 -16.09 -8.04
C ASP A 277 16.30 -15.01 -8.52
N ALA A 278 15.17 -14.83 -7.84
CA ALA A 278 14.22 -13.76 -8.10
C ALA A 278 14.77 -12.41 -7.63
N VAL A 279 15.01 -11.49 -8.56
CA VAL A 279 15.24 -10.07 -8.26
C VAL A 279 14.17 -9.25 -8.97
N PHE A 280 13.62 -8.26 -8.26
CA PHE A 280 12.65 -7.34 -8.83
C PHE A 280 13.34 -6.05 -9.25
N VAL A 281 13.05 -5.59 -10.45
CA VAL A 281 13.50 -4.28 -10.94
C VAL A 281 12.27 -3.39 -11.07
N CYS A 282 12.25 -2.31 -10.29
CA CYS A 282 11.24 -1.27 -10.37
C CYS A 282 11.69 -0.22 -11.39
N ALA A 283 10.81 0.14 -12.31
CA ALA A 283 11.08 1.19 -13.30
C ALA A 283 9.87 2.12 -13.43
N ASN A 284 10.09 3.43 -13.28
CA ASN A 284 9.07 4.46 -13.30
C ASN A 284 8.80 4.96 -14.72
N SER A 285 7.54 5.06 -15.13
CA SER A 285 7.16 5.46 -16.49
C SER A 285 7.27 6.97 -16.77
N ARG A 286 7.95 7.74 -15.90
CA ARG A 286 8.11 9.21 -15.90
C ARG A 286 7.82 9.89 -17.25
N PRO A 287 6.94 10.91 -17.31
CA PRO A 287 6.67 11.64 -18.53
C PRO A 287 7.86 12.57 -18.81
N LYS A 288 8.14 12.78 -20.09
CA LYS A 288 9.02 13.86 -20.53
C LYS A 288 8.26 15.16 -20.30
N LEU A 289 8.54 15.89 -19.22
CA LEU A 289 8.01 17.27 -19.08
C LEU A 289 8.70 18.17 -20.12
N PRO A 290 7.99 19.14 -20.72
CA PRO A 290 8.61 20.19 -21.52
C PRO A 290 9.46 21.12 -20.63
N ASP A 291 10.59 21.58 -21.20
CA ASP A 291 11.74 22.25 -20.56
C ASP A 291 11.51 23.58 -19.79
N ARG A 292 10.34 23.85 -19.18
CA ARG A 292 10.10 25.15 -18.49
C ARG A 292 9.31 25.13 -17.19
N PHE A 293 9.01 23.98 -16.59
CA PHE A 293 8.43 23.95 -15.24
C PHE A 293 9.43 23.40 -14.22
N ASN A 294 9.60 24.18 -13.14
CA ASN A 294 10.50 23.92 -12.02
C ASN A 294 10.51 22.45 -11.57
N LEU A 295 11.73 21.96 -11.30
CA LEU A 295 12.01 20.66 -10.72
C LEU A 295 11.21 20.46 -9.42
N GLY A 296 10.21 19.58 -9.46
CA GLY A 296 9.43 19.21 -8.28
C GLY A 296 8.44 18.09 -8.55
N ASP A 297 7.60 18.24 -9.58
CA ASP A 297 6.42 17.38 -9.78
C ASP A 297 6.31 16.83 -11.20
N SER A 298 7.28 15.99 -11.58
CA SER A 298 7.39 15.43 -12.94
C SER A 298 7.24 13.91 -12.95
N LEU A 299 6.07 13.43 -12.57
CA LEU A 299 5.70 12.02 -12.68
C LEU A 299 4.36 11.93 -13.40
N VAL A 300 4.08 10.79 -14.06
CA VAL A 300 2.69 10.44 -14.34
C VAL A 300 2.23 9.93 -12.98
N VAL A 301 1.91 10.88 -12.10
CA VAL A 301 1.45 10.59 -10.77
C VAL A 301 0.12 9.90 -10.96
N SER A 302 -0.02 8.69 -10.43
CA SER A 302 -1.34 8.14 -10.14
C SER A 302 -1.93 9.00 -9.02
N ASN A 303 -2.38 10.22 -9.33
CA ASN A 303 -3.01 11.11 -8.36
C ASN A 303 -4.37 10.52 -8.03
N LYS A 304 -4.35 9.58 -7.07
CA LYS A 304 -5.51 8.84 -6.55
C LYS A 304 -6.67 9.77 -6.17
N ALA A 305 -6.41 11.04 -5.86
CA ALA A 305 -7.39 12.03 -5.46
C ALA A 305 -7.92 12.91 -6.62
N GLU A 306 -7.07 13.34 -7.56
CA GLU A 306 -7.47 14.33 -8.59
C GLU A 306 -8.14 13.69 -9.80
N SER A 307 -7.66 12.53 -10.28
CA SER A 307 -8.31 11.75 -11.35
C SER A 307 -9.26 10.68 -10.80
N ALA A 308 -9.50 10.66 -9.49
CA ALA A 308 -10.29 9.64 -8.80
C ALA A 308 -11.66 9.45 -9.44
N LYS A 309 -12.30 10.56 -9.80
CA LYS A 309 -13.66 10.65 -10.36
C LYS A 309 -13.84 9.81 -11.64
N HIS A 310 -12.85 9.81 -12.53
CA HIS A 310 -12.93 9.14 -13.84
C HIS A 310 -12.16 7.82 -13.92
N HIS A 311 -11.26 7.57 -12.98
CA HIS A 311 -10.38 6.41 -12.97
C HIS A 311 -10.68 5.51 -11.77
N TYR A 312 -9.98 5.72 -10.65
CA TYR A 312 -10.01 4.81 -9.50
C TYR A 312 -11.41 4.62 -8.89
N ASN A 313 -12.12 5.71 -8.57
CA ASN A 313 -13.44 5.61 -7.95
C ASN A 313 -14.49 5.04 -8.90
N LEU A 314 -14.37 5.32 -10.20
CA LEU A 314 -15.22 4.69 -11.21
C LEU A 314 -15.02 3.16 -11.20
N ARG A 315 -13.77 2.69 -11.18
CA ARG A 315 -13.48 1.25 -11.11
C ARG A 315 -14.01 0.61 -9.84
N VAL A 316 -13.90 1.30 -8.69
CA VAL A 316 -14.50 0.85 -7.43
C VAL A 316 -16.02 0.74 -7.57
N ALA A 317 -16.69 1.78 -8.07
CA ALA A 317 -18.14 1.77 -8.29
C ALA A 317 -18.58 0.66 -9.25
N GLU A 318 -17.86 0.44 -10.35
CA GLU A 318 -18.12 -0.66 -11.30
C GLU A 318 -18.03 -2.02 -10.59
N THR A 319 -16.98 -2.27 -9.79
CA THR A 319 -16.84 -3.56 -9.08
C THR A 319 -17.91 -3.78 -8.01
N LEU A 320 -18.28 -2.75 -7.27
CA LEU A 320 -19.32 -2.80 -6.24
C LEU A 320 -20.71 -3.00 -6.87
N ALA A 321 -21.00 -2.30 -7.97
CA ALA A 321 -22.24 -2.50 -8.70
C ALA A 321 -22.33 -3.90 -9.31
N ALA A 322 -21.23 -4.41 -9.89
CA ALA A 322 -21.17 -5.77 -10.39
C ALA A 322 -21.48 -6.79 -9.28
N ALA A 323 -20.92 -6.60 -8.08
CA ALA A 323 -21.22 -7.43 -6.92
C ALA A 323 -22.70 -7.36 -6.52
N ARG A 324 -23.31 -6.17 -6.49
CA ARG A 324 -24.75 -6.04 -6.20
C ARG A 324 -25.61 -6.77 -7.22
N LEU A 325 -25.35 -6.59 -8.52
CA LEU A 325 -26.09 -7.28 -9.58
C LEU A 325 -25.96 -8.80 -9.48
N LEU A 326 -24.76 -9.31 -9.25
CA LEU A 326 -24.52 -10.74 -9.06
C LEU A 326 -25.23 -11.28 -7.81
N SER A 327 -25.22 -10.53 -6.71
CA SER A 327 -25.91 -10.92 -5.47
C SER A 327 -27.42 -11.06 -5.68
N HIS A 328 -28.02 -10.13 -6.42
CA HIS A 328 -29.44 -10.16 -6.77
C HIS A 328 -29.75 -11.35 -7.69
N ARG A 329 -28.96 -11.55 -8.74
CA ARG A 329 -29.13 -12.66 -9.69
C ARG A 329 -29.09 -14.04 -9.04
N LEU A 330 -28.24 -14.18 -8.03
CA LEU A 330 -28.03 -15.40 -7.27
C LEU A 330 -28.98 -15.55 -6.08
N ASN A 331 -29.90 -14.60 -5.86
CA ASN A 331 -30.80 -14.54 -4.71
C ASN A 331 -30.08 -14.66 -3.37
N LEU A 332 -28.90 -14.04 -3.26
CA LEU A 332 -28.12 -14.04 -2.03
C LEU A 332 -28.71 -13.03 -1.05
N GLN A 333 -28.94 -13.47 0.19
CA GLN A 333 -29.29 -12.57 1.27
C GLN A 333 -28.04 -11.73 1.59
N VAL A 334 -28.02 -10.45 1.22
CA VAL A 334 -26.91 -9.52 1.50
C VAL A 334 -27.37 -8.37 2.40
N ASP A 335 -28.63 -7.97 2.31
CA ASP A 335 -29.19 -6.92 3.16
C ASP A 335 -29.70 -7.50 4.49
N SER A 336 -29.70 -6.70 5.56
CA SER A 336 -30.32 -7.08 6.83
C SER A 336 -31.62 -6.32 7.06
N ILE A 337 -32.59 -6.98 7.68
CA ILE A 337 -33.92 -6.42 7.96
C ILE A 337 -34.01 -6.15 9.46
N ASP A 338 -34.25 -4.91 9.84
CA ASP A 338 -34.52 -4.47 11.20
C ASP A 338 -35.91 -3.82 11.27
N GLY A 339 -36.92 -4.64 11.57
CA GLY A 339 -38.33 -4.22 11.52
C GLY A 339 -38.78 -3.90 10.10
N GLU A 340 -39.24 -2.67 9.87
CA GLU A 340 -39.61 -2.15 8.53
C GLU A 340 -38.40 -1.58 7.77
N ASN A 341 -37.24 -1.42 8.42
CA ASN A 341 -36.06 -0.83 7.81
C ASN A 341 -35.15 -1.91 7.22
N THR A 342 -34.84 -1.79 5.93
CA THR A 342 -33.80 -2.60 5.31
C THR A 342 -32.46 -1.87 5.46
N LYS A 343 -31.53 -2.43 6.23
CA LYS A 343 -30.17 -1.92 6.33
C LYS A 343 -29.35 -2.50 5.18
N ARG A 344 -28.96 -1.62 4.26
CA ARG A 344 -28.14 -1.96 3.09
C ARG A 344 -26.70 -1.52 3.29
N HIS A 345 -25.77 -2.27 2.70
CA HIS A 345 -24.35 -1.92 2.65
C HIS A 345 -23.78 -2.16 1.25
N LEU A 346 -22.54 -1.70 1.05
CA LEU A 346 -21.78 -1.95 -0.16
C LEU A 346 -21.30 -3.40 -0.19
N VAL A 347 -21.84 -4.19 -1.12
CA VAL A 347 -21.48 -5.60 -1.29
C VAL A 347 -20.22 -5.72 -2.13
N THR A 348 -19.25 -6.53 -1.71
CA THR A 348 -18.02 -6.79 -2.48
C THR A 348 -18.10 -8.10 -3.27
N LEU A 349 -17.27 -8.23 -4.31
CA LEU A 349 -17.23 -9.45 -5.13
C LEU A 349 -16.78 -10.68 -4.31
N ARG A 350 -15.90 -10.49 -3.31
CA ARG A 350 -15.53 -11.56 -2.35
C ARG A 350 -16.71 -11.97 -1.48
N GLU A 351 -17.56 -11.05 -1.05
CA GLU A 351 -18.76 -11.34 -0.26
C GLU A 351 -19.75 -12.19 -1.06
N VAL A 352 -19.99 -11.84 -2.33
CA VAL A 352 -20.85 -12.62 -3.24
C VAL A 352 -20.32 -14.06 -3.37
N LEU A 353 -19.03 -14.21 -3.63
CA LEU A 353 -18.36 -15.51 -3.67
C LEU A 353 -18.50 -16.27 -2.34
N ALA A 354 -18.29 -15.58 -1.22
CA ALA A 354 -18.37 -16.15 0.12
C ALA A 354 -19.75 -16.74 0.39
N ARG A 355 -20.81 -15.97 0.13
CA ARG A 355 -22.21 -16.36 0.34
C ARG A 355 -22.65 -17.45 -0.62
N LYS A 356 -22.29 -17.37 -1.92
CA LYS A 356 -22.60 -18.42 -2.91
C LYS A 356 -22.02 -19.78 -2.51
N SER A 357 -20.76 -19.80 -2.11
CA SER A 357 -20.02 -21.03 -1.85
C SER A 357 -20.14 -21.53 -0.41
N GLY A 358 -20.84 -20.81 0.47
CA GLY A 358 -21.03 -21.20 1.87
C GLY A 358 -19.79 -21.02 2.75
N PHE A 359 -18.89 -20.11 2.37
CA PHE A 359 -17.66 -19.78 3.11
C PHE A 359 -17.91 -18.87 4.32
N TYR A 360 -19.04 -18.17 4.37
CA TYR A 360 -19.37 -17.29 5.47
C TYR A 360 -19.83 -18.13 6.68
N ARG A 361 -18.85 -18.72 7.39
CA ARG A 361 -19.04 -19.36 8.70
C ARG A 361 -18.56 -18.38 9.78
N ASP A 362 -19.19 -18.40 10.95
CA ASP A 362 -18.90 -17.51 12.09
C ASP A 362 -17.39 -17.33 12.33
N GLU A 363 -17.00 -16.19 12.92
CA GLU A 363 -15.61 -15.75 13.16
C GLU A 363 -14.70 -16.83 13.79
N GLN A 364 -15.26 -17.84 14.45
CA GLN A 364 -14.54 -18.93 15.12
C GLN A 364 -14.04 -20.04 14.16
N ASP A 365 -14.64 -20.21 12.97
CA ASP A 365 -14.31 -21.29 12.01
C ASP A 365 -13.41 -20.85 10.84
N ALA A 366 -13.14 -19.55 10.72
CA ALA A 366 -12.50 -18.95 9.55
C ALA A 366 -10.96 -19.09 9.49
N GLN A 367 -10.35 -19.91 10.36
CA GLN A 367 -8.90 -19.93 10.53
C GLN A 367 -8.11 -20.63 9.42
N LEU A 368 -8.77 -21.35 8.50
CA LEU A 368 -8.14 -21.83 7.27
C LEU A 368 -9.12 -21.70 6.10
N GLU A 369 -8.86 -20.72 5.23
CA GLU A 369 -9.54 -20.61 3.94
C GLU A 369 -9.19 -21.85 3.10
N ASP A 370 -10.19 -22.65 2.72
CA ASP A 370 -9.98 -23.76 1.78
C ASP A 370 -9.68 -23.18 0.39
N LEU A 371 -8.40 -23.10 0.08
CA LEU A 371 -7.90 -22.52 -1.17
C LEU A 371 -8.42 -23.25 -2.41
N VAL A 372 -8.65 -24.57 -2.31
CA VAL A 372 -9.19 -25.36 -3.42
C VAL A 372 -10.63 -24.96 -3.69
N LEU A 373 -11.43 -24.84 -2.63
CA LEU A 373 -12.80 -24.38 -2.75
C LEU A 373 -12.85 -22.93 -3.24
N LEU A 374 -11.93 -22.06 -2.78
CA LEU A 374 -11.86 -20.66 -3.20
C LEU A 374 -11.56 -20.55 -4.68
N GLN A 375 -10.57 -21.28 -5.18
CA GLN A 375 -10.23 -21.33 -6.60
C GLN A 375 -11.39 -21.85 -7.44
N LYS A 376 -12.04 -22.93 -7.01
CA LYS A 376 -13.22 -23.45 -7.70
C LYS A 376 -14.33 -22.41 -7.75
N GLY A 377 -14.62 -21.77 -6.62
CA GLY A 377 -15.65 -20.74 -6.54
C GLY A 377 -15.34 -19.52 -7.42
N LEU A 378 -14.07 -19.11 -7.53
CA LEU A 378 -13.66 -18.05 -8.47
C LEU A 378 -13.93 -18.42 -9.93
N VAL A 379 -13.66 -19.68 -10.32
CA VAL A 379 -13.99 -20.18 -11.67
C VAL A 379 -15.49 -20.19 -11.90
N ASP A 380 -16.29 -20.69 -10.96
CA ASP A 380 -17.76 -20.65 -11.05
C ASP A 380 -18.27 -19.21 -11.21
N MET A 381 -17.69 -18.25 -10.47
CA MET A 381 -18.09 -16.85 -10.53
C MET A 381 -17.76 -16.19 -11.87
N LEU A 382 -16.69 -16.61 -12.54
CA LEU A 382 -16.36 -16.14 -13.90
C LEU A 382 -17.42 -16.55 -14.92
N GLU A 383 -17.89 -17.80 -14.85
CA GLU A 383 -18.97 -18.30 -15.71
C GLU A 383 -20.26 -17.51 -15.46
N ILE A 384 -20.65 -17.31 -14.20
CA ILE A 384 -21.85 -16.54 -13.83
C ILE A 384 -21.75 -15.08 -14.27
N ALA A 385 -20.59 -14.44 -14.09
CA ALA A 385 -20.36 -13.06 -14.50
C ALA A 385 -20.48 -12.91 -16.01
N MET A 386 -19.94 -13.87 -16.78
CA MET A 386 -20.09 -13.91 -18.23
C MET A 386 -21.55 -14.07 -18.65
N ASP A 387 -22.30 -14.95 -18.00
CA ASP A 387 -23.69 -15.22 -18.35
C ASP A 387 -24.67 -14.07 -18.02
N TYR A 388 -24.34 -13.21 -17.04
CA TYR A 388 -25.30 -12.22 -16.52
C TYR A 388 -24.90 -10.75 -16.69
N LEU A 389 -23.61 -10.44 -16.58
CA LEU A 389 -23.13 -9.06 -16.66
C LEU A 389 -22.87 -8.62 -18.10
N LEU A 390 -22.73 -9.55 -19.04
CA LEU A 390 -22.70 -9.21 -20.46
C LEU A 390 -24.08 -8.73 -20.94
N PRO A 391 -24.14 -7.69 -21.78
CA PRO A 391 -25.38 -7.26 -22.41
C PRO A 391 -26.00 -8.38 -23.24
N GLU A 392 -27.34 -8.46 -23.23
CA GLU A 392 -28.09 -9.49 -23.98
C GLU A 392 -28.04 -9.28 -25.50
N PHE A 393 -27.71 -8.07 -25.97
CA PHE A 393 -27.76 -7.70 -27.39
C PHE A 393 -26.54 -6.86 -27.84
N GLY A 394 -25.87 -7.34 -28.90
CA GLY A 394 -24.77 -6.67 -29.58
C GLY A 394 -23.38 -7.08 -29.07
N ASP A 395 -22.34 -6.74 -29.83
CA ASP A 395 -20.92 -7.00 -29.47
C ASP A 395 -20.40 -6.05 -28.37
N ARG A 396 -21.28 -5.50 -27.54
CA ARG A 396 -20.96 -4.52 -26.49
C ARG A 396 -20.65 -5.23 -25.18
N THR A 397 -19.75 -4.65 -24.39
CA THR A 397 -19.42 -5.10 -23.03
C THR A 397 -19.96 -4.16 -21.95
N ASP A 398 -20.39 -2.97 -22.34
CA ASP A 398 -20.89 -1.92 -21.45
C ASP A 398 -22.41 -2.00 -21.22
N ILE A 399 -22.84 -1.61 -20.02
CA ILE A 399 -24.25 -1.48 -19.64
C ILE A 399 -24.56 -0.05 -19.20
N SER A 400 -25.79 0.39 -19.44
CA SER A 400 -26.26 1.72 -19.03
C SER A 400 -26.61 1.77 -17.54
N LEU A 401 -26.67 2.97 -16.97
CA LEU A 401 -27.12 3.19 -15.59
C LEU A 401 -28.54 2.64 -15.34
N ASP A 402 -29.46 2.78 -16.30
CA ASP A 402 -30.83 2.31 -16.16
C ASP A 402 -30.89 0.77 -16.12
N GLU A 403 -30.07 0.10 -16.94
CA GLU A 403 -29.92 -1.36 -16.91
C GLU A 403 -29.30 -1.84 -15.60
N MET A 404 -28.30 -1.12 -15.06
CA MET A 404 -27.72 -1.40 -13.75
C MET A 404 -28.76 -1.35 -12.65
N ILE A 405 -29.51 -0.25 -12.58
CA ILE A 405 -30.56 -0.06 -11.57
C ILE A 405 -31.62 -1.16 -11.72
N GLY A 406 -32.09 -1.43 -12.94
CA GLY A 406 -33.06 -2.49 -13.21
C GLY A 406 -32.61 -3.89 -12.80
N LYS A 407 -31.31 -4.21 -12.94
CA LYS A 407 -30.72 -5.50 -12.54
C LYS A 407 -30.31 -5.56 -11.06
N SER A 408 -30.26 -4.43 -10.35
CA SER A 408 -29.76 -4.36 -8.98
C SER A 408 -30.73 -4.87 -7.90
N GLY A 409 -32.04 -4.89 -8.22
CA GLY A 409 -33.10 -5.13 -7.23
C GLY A 409 -33.32 -3.97 -6.25
N MET A 410 -32.79 -2.77 -6.55
CA MET A 410 -32.89 -1.57 -5.71
C MET A 410 -33.70 -0.46 -6.40
N GLY A 411 -34.26 0.46 -5.60
CA GLY A 411 -34.83 1.70 -6.15
C GLY A 411 -33.74 2.65 -6.65
N GLU A 412 -34.04 3.48 -7.64
CA GLU A 412 -33.06 4.40 -8.25
C GLU A 412 -32.39 5.33 -7.23
N ALA A 413 -33.16 5.97 -6.36
CA ALA A 413 -32.64 6.91 -5.38
C ALA A 413 -31.64 6.22 -4.43
N GLU A 414 -31.99 5.04 -3.93
CA GLU A 414 -31.12 4.25 -3.04
C GLU A 414 -29.87 3.73 -3.75
N PHE A 415 -29.99 3.29 -5.00
CA PHE A 415 -28.85 2.82 -5.78
C PHE A 415 -27.85 3.96 -6.02
N ARG A 416 -28.35 5.11 -6.45
CA ARG A 416 -27.52 6.32 -6.66
C ARG A 416 -26.87 6.76 -5.35
N GLU A 417 -27.62 6.79 -4.25
CA GLU A 417 -27.09 7.19 -2.94
C GLU A 417 -25.96 6.26 -2.48
N LEU A 418 -26.16 4.95 -2.59
CA LEU A 418 -25.22 3.98 -2.04
C LEU A 418 -24.00 3.74 -2.94
N TYR A 419 -24.18 3.65 -4.25
CA TYR A 419 -23.12 3.24 -5.20
C TYR A 419 -22.50 4.40 -5.99
N LEU A 420 -23.17 5.57 -6.08
CA LEU A 420 -22.75 6.66 -6.97
C LEU A 420 -22.57 8.01 -6.26
N LEU A 421 -23.17 8.28 -5.11
CA LEU A 421 -23.10 9.60 -4.44
C LEU A 421 -21.67 10.02 -4.07
N GLY A 422 -20.79 9.05 -3.81
CA GLY A 422 -19.37 9.29 -3.52
C GLY A 422 -18.45 9.34 -4.75
N VAL A 423 -19.00 9.13 -5.95
CA VAL A 423 -18.24 9.09 -7.20
C VAL A 423 -18.89 10.06 -8.16
N ASP A 424 -18.22 11.16 -8.47
CA ASP A 424 -18.68 12.12 -9.47
C ASP A 424 -18.54 11.47 -10.87
N VAL A 425 -19.48 10.58 -11.21
CA VAL A 425 -19.45 9.75 -12.41
C VAL A 425 -20.05 10.56 -13.58
N GLU A 426 -19.20 10.95 -14.52
CA GLU A 426 -19.62 11.63 -15.75
C GLU A 426 -20.00 10.66 -16.89
N THR A 427 -19.85 9.34 -16.70
CA THR A 427 -20.22 8.33 -17.71
C THR A 427 -21.65 7.83 -17.53
N THR A 428 -22.30 7.51 -18.65
CA THR A 428 -23.61 6.83 -18.68
C THR A 428 -23.51 5.33 -18.94
N ASN A 429 -22.31 4.83 -19.28
CA ASN A 429 -22.04 3.43 -19.60
C ASN A 429 -20.90 2.86 -18.72
N PHE A 430 -21.04 1.59 -18.34
CA PHE A 430 -20.19 0.92 -17.34
C PHE A 430 -19.79 -0.49 -17.78
N GLU A 431 -18.53 -0.85 -17.59
CA GLU A 431 -17.93 -2.10 -18.11
C GLU A 431 -17.92 -3.22 -17.07
N LEU A 432 -19.09 -3.50 -16.47
CA LEU A 432 -19.18 -4.34 -15.26
C LEU A 432 -18.61 -5.74 -15.45
N TYR A 433 -18.87 -6.37 -16.61
CA TYR A 433 -18.33 -7.70 -16.92
C TYR A 433 -16.80 -7.70 -16.92
N LEU A 434 -16.17 -6.75 -17.63
CA LEU A 434 -14.72 -6.69 -17.72
C LEU A 434 -14.07 -6.43 -16.36
N ARG A 435 -14.69 -5.60 -15.51
CA ARG A 435 -14.19 -5.32 -14.16
C ARG A 435 -14.30 -6.54 -13.25
N ALA A 436 -15.45 -7.21 -13.24
CA ALA A 436 -15.65 -8.42 -12.44
C ALA A 436 -14.73 -9.56 -12.90
N ARG A 437 -14.59 -9.73 -14.22
CA ARG A 437 -13.68 -10.72 -14.82
C ARG A 437 -12.23 -10.47 -14.41
N HIS A 438 -11.76 -9.22 -14.52
CA HIS A 438 -10.43 -8.86 -14.04
C HIS A 438 -10.23 -9.26 -12.57
N VAL A 439 -11.17 -8.88 -11.70
CA VAL A 439 -11.07 -9.14 -10.25
C VAL A 439 -10.96 -10.64 -9.96
N PHE A 440 -11.83 -11.47 -10.54
CA PHE A 440 -11.80 -12.91 -10.29
C PHE A 440 -10.57 -13.59 -10.92
N GLU A 441 -10.19 -13.23 -12.15
CA GLU A 441 -8.97 -13.75 -12.80
C GLU A 441 -7.70 -13.34 -12.04
N GLU A 442 -7.62 -12.10 -11.57
CA GLU A 442 -6.48 -11.58 -10.81
C GLU A 442 -6.39 -12.25 -9.43
N ALA A 443 -7.51 -12.45 -8.72
CA ALA A 443 -7.54 -13.22 -7.48
C ALA A 443 -7.04 -14.67 -7.70
N LEU A 444 -7.47 -15.35 -8.77
CA LEU A 444 -6.93 -16.67 -9.15
C LEU A 444 -5.42 -16.65 -9.40
N LYS A 445 -4.92 -15.60 -10.08
CA LYS A 445 -3.49 -15.44 -10.33
C LYS A 445 -2.70 -15.24 -9.04
N VAL A 446 -3.22 -14.50 -8.06
CA VAL A 446 -2.58 -14.36 -6.73
C VAL A 446 -2.45 -15.71 -6.05
N LEU A 447 -3.52 -16.51 -6.01
CA LEU A 447 -3.50 -17.84 -5.38
C LEU A 447 -2.48 -18.77 -6.06
N LYS A 448 -2.45 -18.79 -7.40
CA LYS A 448 -1.47 -19.57 -8.17
C LYS A 448 -0.04 -19.07 -7.92
N PHE A 449 0.16 -17.76 -7.82
CA PHE A 449 1.47 -17.18 -7.53
C PHE A 449 1.97 -17.65 -6.15
N ARG A 450 1.09 -17.63 -5.14
CA ARG A 450 1.35 -18.17 -3.79
C ARG A 450 1.72 -19.66 -3.84
N GLU A 451 0.96 -20.48 -4.56
CA GLU A 451 1.23 -21.91 -4.70
C GLU A 451 2.59 -22.21 -5.32
N VAL A 452 2.98 -21.49 -6.38
CA VAL A 452 4.29 -21.66 -7.04
C VAL A 452 5.44 -21.34 -6.08
N CYS A 453 5.28 -20.33 -5.21
CA CYS A 453 6.27 -19.99 -4.20
C CYS A 453 6.36 -21.07 -3.10
N LEU A 454 5.20 -21.57 -2.63
CA LEU A 454 5.10 -22.57 -1.57
C LEU A 454 5.45 -23.99 -2.00
N ALA A 455 5.40 -24.30 -3.31
CA ALA A 455 5.73 -25.62 -3.82
C ALA A 455 7.18 -25.99 -3.46
N GLY A 456 7.36 -26.79 -2.41
CA GLY A 456 8.62 -27.51 -2.17
C GLY A 456 8.89 -28.45 -3.35
N GLY A 457 10.14 -28.88 -3.54
CA GLY A 457 10.54 -29.80 -4.62
C GLY A 457 9.87 -31.19 -4.63
N GLY A 458 8.73 -31.38 -3.95
CA GLY A 458 7.97 -32.63 -3.85
C GLY A 458 6.43 -32.48 -3.74
N ALA A 459 5.82 -31.35 -4.10
CA ALA A 459 4.35 -31.23 -4.16
C ALA A 459 3.78 -31.66 -5.55
N VAL A 460 2.49 -32.03 -5.58
CA VAL A 460 1.76 -32.80 -6.62
C VAL A 460 1.81 -32.23 -8.04
N PHE A 461 2.14 -30.95 -8.20
CA PHE A 461 2.68 -30.41 -9.45
C PHE A 461 4.18 -30.27 -9.28
N SER A 462 4.96 -31.17 -9.88
CA SER A 462 6.41 -31.04 -9.99
C SER A 462 6.75 -29.87 -10.92
N LEU A 463 6.49 -28.65 -10.46
CA LEU A 463 7.13 -27.45 -10.99
C LEU A 463 8.61 -27.64 -10.70
N GLY A 464 9.40 -27.72 -11.77
CA GLY A 464 10.76 -28.24 -11.76
C GLY A 464 11.76 -27.40 -10.97
N ASN A 465 12.99 -27.33 -11.48
CA ASN A 465 14.05 -26.49 -10.91
C ASN A 465 13.62 -25.00 -10.77
N GLU A 466 14.41 -24.22 -10.03
CA GLU A 466 14.16 -22.80 -9.71
C GLU A 466 13.73 -21.96 -10.93
N GLU A 467 14.35 -22.22 -12.07
CA GLU A 467 14.07 -21.59 -13.37
C GLU A 467 12.61 -21.77 -13.81
N SER A 468 12.05 -22.98 -13.66
CA SER A 468 10.65 -23.28 -14.02
C SER A 468 9.64 -22.50 -13.15
N LYS A 469 9.97 -22.31 -11.87
CA LYS A 469 9.17 -21.46 -10.97
C LYS A 469 9.19 -20.02 -11.44
N LEU A 470 10.37 -19.46 -11.70
CA LEU A 470 10.53 -18.08 -12.17
C LEU A 470 9.76 -17.83 -13.48
N GLN A 471 9.83 -18.77 -14.43
CA GLN A 471 9.05 -18.71 -15.68
C GLN A 471 7.54 -18.70 -15.42
N THR A 472 7.06 -19.50 -14.48
CA THR A 472 5.63 -19.56 -14.13
C THR A 472 5.17 -18.26 -13.44
N LEU A 473 5.94 -17.76 -12.47
CA LEU A 473 5.66 -16.48 -11.80
C LEU A 473 5.67 -15.32 -12.80
N GLY A 474 6.67 -15.27 -13.68
CA GLY A 474 6.78 -14.26 -14.72
C GLY A 474 5.63 -14.29 -15.72
N LYS A 475 5.17 -15.48 -16.10
CA LYS A 475 3.96 -15.64 -16.93
C LYS A 475 2.73 -15.06 -16.25
N LEU A 476 2.50 -15.36 -14.96
CA LEU A 476 1.38 -14.80 -14.18
C LEU A 476 1.45 -13.27 -14.09
N MET A 477 2.66 -12.70 -13.89
CA MET A 477 2.85 -11.25 -13.92
C MET A 477 2.49 -10.65 -15.28
N ASN A 478 2.86 -11.33 -16.38
CA ASN A 478 2.53 -10.85 -17.71
C ASN A 478 1.02 -10.85 -17.99
N GLU A 479 0.34 -11.93 -17.60
CA GLU A 479 -1.13 -12.06 -17.69
C GLU A 479 -1.86 -11.06 -16.80
N SER A 480 -1.30 -10.73 -15.63
CA SER A 480 -1.79 -9.64 -14.77
C SER A 480 -1.73 -8.30 -15.48
N HIS A 481 -0.58 -7.92 -16.06
CA HIS A 481 -0.46 -6.66 -16.81
C HIS A 481 -1.44 -6.57 -17.97
N ASP A 482 -1.55 -7.65 -18.76
CA ASP A 482 -2.43 -7.67 -19.93
C ASP A 482 -3.90 -7.52 -19.51
N SER A 483 -4.30 -8.08 -18.36
CA SER A 483 -5.62 -7.89 -17.77
C SER A 483 -5.83 -6.47 -17.26
N CYS A 484 -4.88 -5.88 -16.52
CA CYS A 484 -4.92 -4.47 -16.12
C CYS A 484 -5.05 -3.51 -17.32
N HIS A 485 -4.37 -3.81 -18.43
CA HIS A 485 -4.42 -2.99 -19.63
C HIS A 485 -5.73 -3.15 -20.41
N ARG A 486 -6.19 -4.40 -20.65
CA ARG A 486 -7.29 -4.67 -21.60
C ARG A 486 -8.65 -4.87 -20.95
N GLN A 487 -8.68 -5.38 -19.72
CA GLN A 487 -9.92 -5.69 -19.00
C GLN A 487 -10.23 -4.63 -17.95
N PHE A 488 -9.23 -4.19 -17.19
CA PHE A 488 -9.47 -3.21 -16.13
C PHE A 488 -9.31 -1.75 -16.57
N ASP A 489 -8.67 -1.52 -17.72
CA ASP A 489 -8.40 -0.17 -18.24
C ASP A 489 -7.77 0.74 -17.18
N CYS A 490 -6.70 0.24 -16.55
CA CYS A 490 -5.91 0.96 -15.55
C CYS A 490 -4.42 1.05 -15.89
N SER A 491 -4.02 0.66 -17.10
CA SER A 491 -2.64 0.92 -17.56
C SER A 491 -2.50 2.32 -18.16
N HIS A 492 -1.34 2.62 -18.73
CA HIS A 492 -1.05 3.88 -19.41
C HIS A 492 -0.09 3.64 -20.59
N PRO A 493 -0.16 4.40 -21.70
CA PRO A 493 0.72 4.18 -22.86
C PRO A 493 2.21 4.15 -22.51
N LYS A 494 2.66 5.02 -21.59
CA LYS A 494 4.05 5.05 -21.11
C LYS A 494 4.44 3.83 -20.28
N VAL A 495 3.49 3.27 -19.53
CA VAL A 495 3.67 2.04 -18.74
C VAL A 495 3.72 0.84 -19.68
N ASN A 496 2.80 0.76 -20.64
CA ASN A 496 2.78 -0.28 -21.68
C ASN A 496 4.08 -0.30 -22.48
N ASP A 497 4.59 0.88 -22.86
CA ASP A 497 5.87 0.99 -23.56
C ASP A 497 7.05 0.53 -22.70
N LEU A 498 7.07 0.91 -21.41
CA LEU A 498 8.09 0.47 -20.47
C LEU A 498 8.07 -1.05 -20.26
N VAL A 499 6.88 -1.66 -20.09
CA VAL A 499 6.72 -3.12 -20.02
C VAL A 499 7.20 -3.79 -21.30
N ARG A 500 6.86 -3.24 -22.48
CA ARG A 500 7.35 -3.74 -23.78
C ARG A 500 8.87 -3.70 -23.87
N VAL A 501 9.50 -2.59 -23.45
CA VAL A 501 10.95 -2.44 -23.40
C VAL A 501 11.56 -3.46 -22.44
N ALA A 502 11.02 -3.62 -21.24
CA ALA A 502 11.47 -4.60 -20.26
C ALA A 502 11.41 -6.03 -20.81
N ARG A 503 10.25 -6.47 -21.34
CA ARG A 503 10.06 -7.81 -21.91
C ARG A 503 10.98 -8.08 -23.11
N SER A 504 11.34 -7.05 -23.88
CA SER A 504 12.25 -7.19 -25.02
C SER A 504 13.69 -7.59 -24.63
N PHE A 505 14.06 -7.46 -23.34
CA PHE A 505 15.34 -7.95 -22.85
C PHE A 505 15.52 -9.46 -23.05
N GLY A 506 14.42 -10.22 -23.13
CA GLY A 506 14.45 -11.66 -23.43
C GLY A 506 15.04 -12.03 -24.80
N ALA A 507 15.16 -11.07 -25.70
CA ALA A 507 15.80 -11.24 -27.01
C ALA A 507 17.26 -10.74 -27.05
N VAL A 508 17.76 -10.16 -25.96
CA VAL A 508 19.12 -9.64 -25.86
C VAL A 508 20.07 -10.79 -25.55
N GLU A 509 21.14 -10.94 -26.34
CA GLU A 509 22.22 -11.85 -26.01
C GLU A 509 23.10 -11.24 -24.91
N THR A 510 23.33 -12.02 -23.86
CA THR A 510 24.23 -11.72 -22.74
C THR A 510 25.40 -12.70 -22.76
N GLY A 511 26.42 -12.45 -21.94
CA GLY A 511 27.52 -13.41 -21.77
C GLY A 511 27.09 -14.79 -21.23
N ARG A 512 25.82 -14.98 -20.86
CA ARG A 512 25.24 -16.21 -20.32
C ARG A 512 24.10 -16.77 -21.19
N GLY A 513 23.94 -16.27 -22.41
CA GLY A 513 22.82 -16.60 -23.32
C GLY A 513 21.77 -15.50 -23.37
N LYS A 514 20.53 -15.83 -23.75
CA LYS A 514 19.43 -14.86 -23.80
C LYS A 514 19.14 -14.25 -22.41
N GLY A 515 18.89 -12.95 -22.38
CA GLY A 515 18.60 -12.21 -21.15
C GLY A 515 17.42 -12.79 -20.39
N ARG A 516 17.61 -13.08 -19.09
CA ARG A 516 16.59 -13.74 -18.26
C ARG A 516 15.68 -12.72 -17.57
N ILE A 517 14.68 -12.26 -18.32
CA ILE A 517 13.48 -11.56 -17.83
C ILE A 517 12.29 -12.52 -17.91
N TYR A 518 11.63 -12.75 -16.78
CA TYR A 518 10.52 -13.71 -16.72
C TYR A 518 9.16 -13.03 -16.90
N GLY A 519 8.98 -11.84 -16.35
CA GLY A 519 7.74 -11.09 -16.47
C GLY A 519 7.88 -9.62 -16.09
N SER A 520 7.02 -8.79 -16.63
CA SER A 520 6.97 -7.36 -16.34
C SER A 520 5.53 -6.87 -16.37
N ARG A 521 5.16 -6.07 -15.37
CA ARG A 521 3.81 -5.53 -15.19
C ARG A 521 3.84 -4.16 -14.55
N MET A 522 2.73 -3.43 -14.66
CA MET A 522 2.49 -2.22 -13.86
C MET A 522 2.34 -2.55 -12.38
N THR A 523 2.52 -1.58 -11.49
CA THR A 523 2.28 -1.74 -10.04
C THR A 523 1.76 -0.45 -9.42
N GLY A 524 0.96 -0.58 -8.37
CA GLY A 524 0.22 0.52 -7.74
C GLY A 524 -1.09 0.81 -8.48
N ALA A 525 -1.65 1.98 -8.21
CA ALA A 525 -3.01 2.32 -8.61
C ALA A 525 -3.25 2.54 -10.12
N GLY A 526 -2.21 2.49 -10.96
CA GLY A 526 -2.36 2.57 -12.41
C GLY A 526 -2.45 3.97 -13.00
N TRP A 527 -2.84 4.04 -14.27
CA TRP A 527 -2.86 5.24 -15.12
C TRP A 527 -1.53 6.01 -15.14
N GLY A 528 -0.42 5.33 -14.87
CA GLY A 528 0.90 5.91 -14.65
C GLY A 528 1.71 5.08 -13.68
N GLY A 529 2.65 5.72 -12.98
CA GLY A 529 3.44 5.10 -11.93
C GLY A 529 4.56 4.17 -12.41
N CYS A 530 4.74 3.05 -11.71
CA CYS A 530 5.85 2.13 -11.91
C CYS A 530 5.45 0.84 -12.61
N THR A 531 6.48 0.19 -13.13
CA THR A 531 6.49 -1.21 -13.49
C THR A 531 7.36 -1.99 -12.52
N VAL A 532 7.07 -3.28 -12.36
CA VAL A 532 7.89 -4.25 -11.65
C VAL A 532 8.21 -5.39 -12.60
N SER A 533 9.49 -5.76 -12.67
CA SER A 533 10.01 -6.78 -13.57
C SER A 533 10.74 -7.85 -12.78
N LEU A 534 10.39 -9.13 -13.00
CA LEU A 534 11.06 -10.28 -12.40
C LEU A 534 12.23 -10.72 -13.29
N VAL A 535 13.46 -10.47 -12.82
CA VAL A 535 14.71 -10.69 -13.54
C VAL A 535 15.57 -11.68 -12.77
N HIS A 536 16.32 -12.53 -13.47
CA HIS A 536 17.29 -13.39 -12.82
C HIS A 536 18.42 -12.56 -12.21
N ARG A 537 18.81 -12.84 -10.96
CA ARG A 537 19.87 -12.14 -10.20
C ARG A 537 21.10 -11.73 -11.01
N ASP A 538 21.66 -12.69 -11.74
CA ASP A 538 22.84 -12.50 -12.60
C ASP A 538 22.70 -11.49 -13.74
N ASP A 539 21.48 -11.22 -14.23
CA ASP A 539 21.23 -10.40 -15.42
C ASP A 539 20.68 -9.00 -15.08
N VAL A 540 20.55 -8.68 -13.78
CA VAL A 540 19.96 -7.43 -13.27
C VAL A 540 20.65 -6.19 -13.83
N GLU A 541 21.98 -6.15 -13.79
CA GLU A 541 22.74 -4.98 -14.27
C GLU A 541 22.56 -4.77 -15.79
N ALA A 542 22.65 -5.84 -16.57
CA ALA A 542 22.41 -5.83 -18.00
C ALA A 542 20.97 -5.40 -18.34
N PHE A 543 19.99 -5.87 -17.56
CA PHE A 543 18.59 -5.48 -17.71
C PHE A 543 18.39 -3.98 -17.45
N ILE A 544 18.94 -3.43 -16.35
CA ILE A 544 18.82 -2.00 -16.02
C ILE A 544 19.44 -1.15 -17.13
N MET A 545 20.63 -1.50 -17.62
CA MET A 545 21.27 -0.81 -18.74
C MET A 545 20.42 -0.86 -20.01
N HIS A 546 19.81 -2.00 -20.31
CA HIS A 546 18.89 -2.15 -21.43
C HIS A 546 17.68 -1.22 -21.31
N VAL A 547 17.03 -1.18 -20.15
CA VAL A 547 15.87 -0.30 -19.90
C VAL A 547 16.27 1.17 -19.98
N LYS A 548 17.36 1.58 -19.30
CA LYS A 548 17.91 2.96 -19.36
C LYS A 548 18.13 3.42 -20.81
N LYS A 549 18.69 2.55 -21.65
CA LYS A 549 19.03 2.86 -23.04
C LYS A 549 17.83 2.84 -24.00
N LYS A 550 16.86 1.96 -23.78
CA LYS A 550 15.78 1.69 -24.76
C LYS A 550 14.49 2.43 -24.46
N TYR A 551 14.27 2.84 -23.22
CA TYR A 551 13.06 3.57 -22.87
C TYR A 551 13.18 5.05 -23.23
N ALA A 552 12.43 5.49 -24.25
CA ALA A 552 12.58 6.83 -24.82
C ALA A 552 12.35 7.97 -23.82
N SER A 553 11.54 7.75 -22.77
CA SER A 553 11.32 8.80 -21.75
C SER A 553 12.54 9.03 -20.85
N TYR A 554 13.55 8.16 -20.88
CA TYR A 554 14.79 8.29 -20.11
C TYR A 554 15.92 8.99 -20.87
N GLU A 555 15.73 9.27 -22.16
CA GLU A 555 16.73 9.94 -22.97
C GLU A 555 17.03 11.35 -22.44
N GLY A 556 18.31 11.63 -22.17
CA GLY A 556 18.80 12.92 -21.69
C GLY A 556 18.72 13.15 -20.18
N MET A 557 18.28 12.16 -19.39
CA MET A 557 18.30 12.25 -17.93
C MET A 557 19.73 12.11 -17.37
N SER A 558 19.98 12.75 -16.22
CA SER A 558 21.22 12.56 -15.45
C SER A 558 21.28 11.15 -14.86
N GLU A 559 22.48 10.66 -14.50
CA GLU A 559 22.59 9.35 -13.85
C GLU A 559 21.85 9.29 -12.50
N ASP A 560 21.82 10.40 -11.76
CA ASP A 560 21.10 10.49 -10.48
C ASP A 560 19.58 10.40 -10.69
N ASP A 561 19.05 11.11 -11.70
CA ASP A 561 17.64 10.98 -12.09
C ASP A 561 17.31 9.56 -12.53
N LEU A 562 18.17 8.93 -13.34
CA LEU A 562 17.98 7.55 -13.80
C LEU A 562 18.01 6.55 -12.65
N ALA A 563 18.91 6.73 -11.67
CA ALA A 563 18.99 5.89 -10.48
C ALA A 563 17.70 5.97 -9.64
N SER A 564 17.05 7.13 -9.60
CA SER A 564 15.74 7.28 -8.95
C SER A 564 14.57 6.69 -9.76
N CYS A 565 14.75 6.53 -11.07
CA CYS A 565 13.71 6.05 -11.98
C CYS A 565 13.74 4.53 -12.18
N VAL A 566 14.91 3.91 -12.19
CA VAL A 566 15.06 2.46 -12.38
C VAL A 566 16.08 1.88 -11.43
N PHE A 567 15.64 0.95 -10.59
CA PHE A 567 16.47 0.33 -9.56
C PHE A 567 16.06 -1.11 -9.31
N ALA A 568 17.03 -1.94 -8.94
CA ALA A 568 16.77 -3.27 -8.42
C ALA A 568 16.41 -3.20 -6.94
N THR A 569 15.59 -4.14 -6.51
CA THR A 569 15.25 -4.34 -5.11
C THR A 569 15.07 -5.83 -4.85
N GLU A 570 15.56 -6.28 -3.71
CA GLU A 570 15.14 -7.56 -3.14
C GLU A 570 14.06 -7.30 -2.08
N PRO A 571 13.19 -8.28 -1.78
CA PRO A 571 12.24 -8.13 -0.68
C PRO A 571 12.98 -7.88 0.64
N GLY A 572 12.76 -6.69 1.21
CA GLY A 572 13.48 -6.21 2.38
C GLY A 572 12.79 -6.53 3.70
N MET A 573 13.51 -6.25 4.80
CA MET A 573 12.92 -6.20 6.14
C MET A 573 11.84 -5.11 6.20
N GLY A 574 10.72 -5.42 6.85
CA GLY A 574 9.68 -4.46 7.22
C GLY A 574 10.17 -3.37 8.20
N ALA A 575 9.22 -2.65 8.76
CA ALA A 575 9.47 -1.49 9.59
C ALA A 575 10.22 -1.87 10.89
N CYS A 576 11.17 -1.03 11.27
CA CYS A 576 12.06 -1.28 12.39
C CYS A 576 12.56 0.03 13.01
N GLY A 577 13.06 -0.05 14.23
CA GLY A 577 13.79 1.03 14.88
C GLY A 577 15.29 0.70 15.01
N ASP A 578 16.12 1.74 14.93
CA ASP A 578 17.47 1.77 15.48
C ASP A 578 17.42 2.65 16.72
N PHE A 579 17.69 2.05 17.88
CA PHE A 579 17.45 2.66 19.19
C PHE A 579 18.67 2.68 20.09
#